data_AF-A0A4Q6EPB6-F1
#
_entry.id   AF-A0A4Q6EPB6-F1
#
_cell.length_a   1.000
_cell.length_b   1.000
_cell.length_c   1.000
_cell.angle_alpha   90.00
_cell.angle_beta   90.00
_cell.angle_gamma   90.00
#
_symmetry.space_group_name_H-M   'P 1'
#
loop_
_entity.id
_entity.type
_entity.pdbx_description
1 polymer ?
#
loop_
_entity_poly.entity_id
_entity_poly.type
_entity_poly.pdbx_seq_one_letter_code
_entity_poly.pdbx_strand_id
1 'polypeptide(L)'
;MKMPALMVTLLLAQAPLAAHAVTIEPKGKALAAILGSTKVSQKKFKIDGADTNVFYAKDAAGKASRLAFVQEGLYPPNCTHTWVVGVDPGTAAVTEVRVVEMECPHAFPTKEVSFLAQFVGKAPADLESLSEVKAVAKATGSSELAIGAVKKSIRAGQQIRGQL
;
A
#
# COMPACT_ATOMS: atom_id res chain seq x y z
N MET A 1 31.36 -63.73 -5.31
CA MET A 1 30.42 -62.78 -4.68
C MET A 1 30.95 -61.36 -4.85
N LYS A 2 30.30 -60.53 -5.68
CA LYS A 2 30.57 -59.09 -5.82
C LYS A 2 29.20 -58.40 -5.82
N MET A 3 28.90 -57.59 -4.81
CA MET A 3 27.76 -56.66 -4.82
C MET A 3 28.28 -55.29 -5.29
N PRO A 4 27.66 -54.64 -6.29
CA PRO A 4 27.82 -53.22 -6.49
C PRO A 4 26.79 -52.44 -5.67
N ALA A 5 27.27 -51.36 -5.05
CA ALA A 5 26.51 -50.43 -4.25
C ALA A 5 25.41 -49.74 -5.08
N LEU A 6 24.19 -49.75 -4.54
CA LEU A 6 23.05 -49.00 -5.05
C LEU A 6 23.24 -47.53 -4.65
N MET A 7 23.55 -46.66 -5.60
CA MET A 7 23.63 -45.21 -5.39
C MET A 7 22.21 -44.64 -5.56
N VAL A 8 21.56 -44.31 -4.44
CA VAL A 8 20.26 -43.62 -4.44
C VAL A 8 20.53 -42.13 -4.59
N THR A 9 20.32 -41.60 -5.80
CA THR A 9 20.31 -40.15 -6.06
C THR A 9 19.03 -39.56 -5.49
N LEU A 10 19.14 -38.88 -4.34
CA LEU A 10 18.04 -38.14 -3.74
C LEU A 10 17.79 -36.85 -4.56
N LEU A 11 16.82 -36.89 -5.47
CA LEU A 11 16.30 -35.69 -6.14
C LEU A 11 15.51 -34.88 -5.11
N LEU A 12 16.13 -33.86 -4.52
CA LEU A 12 15.42 -32.82 -3.76
C LEU A 12 14.63 -31.97 -4.77
N ALA A 13 13.34 -32.29 -4.92
CA ALA A 13 12.39 -31.42 -5.60
C ALA A 13 12.31 -30.09 -4.83
N GLN A 14 12.99 -29.07 -5.34
CA GLN A 14 12.77 -27.69 -4.92
C GLN A 14 11.41 -27.27 -5.48
N ALA A 15 10.35 -27.41 -4.69
CA ALA A 15 9.11 -26.73 -4.98
C ALA A 15 9.40 -25.22 -4.97
N PRO A 16 9.11 -24.46 -6.05
CA PRO A 16 9.11 -23.02 -5.94
C PRO A 16 8.04 -22.67 -4.89
N LEU A 17 8.46 -22.09 -3.77
CA LEU A 17 7.57 -21.33 -2.90
C LEU A 17 7.00 -20.20 -3.75
N ALA A 18 5.90 -20.47 -4.45
CA ALA A 18 5.05 -19.42 -4.97
C ALA A 18 4.60 -18.64 -3.73
N ALA A 19 5.19 -17.46 -3.52
CA ALA A 19 4.73 -16.55 -2.49
C ALA A 19 3.31 -16.14 -2.91
N HIS A 20 2.31 -16.73 -2.26
CA HIS A 20 0.93 -16.33 -2.50
C HIS A 20 0.68 -15.08 -1.67
N ALA A 21 0.12 -14.05 -2.31
CA ALA A 21 -0.15 -12.79 -1.65
C ALA A 21 -1.02 -13.00 -0.39
N VAL A 22 -0.54 -12.56 0.77
CA VAL A 22 -1.28 -12.70 2.02
C VAL A 22 -2.18 -11.49 2.19
N THR A 23 -3.49 -11.71 2.19
CA THR A 23 -4.45 -10.67 2.56
C THR A 23 -4.26 -10.33 4.04
N ILE A 24 -3.81 -9.10 4.31
CA ILE A 24 -3.66 -8.55 5.65
C ILE A 24 -4.99 -7.97 6.14
N GLU A 25 -5.67 -7.23 5.27
CA GLU A 25 -6.99 -6.66 5.53
C GLU A 25 -7.81 -6.61 4.24
N PRO A 26 -9.10 -7.01 4.24
CA PRO A 26 -9.94 -6.85 3.05
C PRO A 26 -10.01 -5.39 2.60
N LYS A 27 -9.80 -5.13 1.30
CA LYS A 27 -9.78 -3.76 0.73
C LYS A 27 -11.00 -2.91 1.11
N GLY A 28 -12.20 -3.49 1.06
CA GLY A 28 -13.43 -2.78 1.44
C GLY A 28 -13.46 -2.37 2.92
N LYS A 29 -12.88 -3.19 3.80
CA LYS A 29 -12.74 -2.88 5.24
C LYS A 29 -11.73 -1.75 5.45
N ALA A 30 -10.59 -1.79 4.77
CA ALA A 30 -9.58 -0.74 4.82
C ALA A 30 -10.15 0.62 4.34
N LEU A 31 -10.87 0.61 3.20
CA LEU A 31 -11.55 1.78 2.68
C LEU A 31 -12.60 2.32 3.66
N ALA A 32 -13.45 1.46 4.22
CA ALA A 32 -14.49 1.89 5.16
C ALA A 32 -13.91 2.50 6.44
N ALA A 33 -12.79 1.94 6.93
CA ALA A 33 -12.10 2.47 8.10
C ALA A 33 -11.52 3.86 7.84
N ILE A 34 -10.74 4.02 6.75
CA ILE A 34 -10.13 5.30 6.36
C ILE A 34 -11.21 6.36 6.12
N LEU A 35 -12.23 6.00 5.34
CA LEU A 35 -13.29 6.91 4.94
C LEU A 35 -14.32 7.15 6.06
N GLY A 36 -14.26 6.40 7.17
CA GLY A 36 -15.19 6.50 8.29
C GLY A 36 -16.65 6.17 7.91
N SER A 37 -16.85 5.44 6.82
CA SER A 37 -18.16 5.16 6.24
C SER A 37 -18.13 3.89 5.40
N THR A 38 -19.17 3.07 5.51
CA THR A 38 -19.39 1.94 4.60
C THR A 38 -20.01 2.37 3.27
N LYS A 39 -20.56 3.59 3.20
CA LYS A 39 -21.10 4.20 1.97
C LYS A 39 -19.99 4.96 1.25
N VAL A 40 -19.16 4.20 0.55
CA VAL A 40 -18.03 4.73 -0.22
C VAL A 40 -18.49 5.11 -1.63
N SER A 41 -18.15 6.31 -2.06
CA SER A 41 -18.28 6.75 -3.46
C SER A 41 -16.95 6.59 -4.18
N GLN A 42 -17.00 6.41 -5.50
CA GLN A 42 -15.81 6.32 -6.35
C GLN A 42 -15.98 7.22 -7.56
N LYS A 43 -14.92 7.93 -7.96
CA LYS A 43 -14.86 8.71 -9.19
C LYS A 43 -13.49 8.53 -9.84
N LYS A 44 -13.47 8.47 -11.17
CA LYS A 44 -12.22 8.41 -11.94
C LYS A 44 -11.70 9.82 -12.20
N PHE A 45 -10.38 9.98 -12.05
CA PHE A 45 -9.65 11.21 -12.37
C PHE A 45 -8.44 10.88 -13.23
N LYS A 46 -8.05 11.80 -14.11
CA LYS A 46 -6.74 11.74 -14.77
C LYS A 46 -5.70 12.34 -13.82
N ILE A 47 -4.84 11.47 -13.27
CA ILE A 47 -3.76 11.82 -12.35
C ILE A 47 -2.47 11.38 -13.02
N ASP A 48 -1.54 12.32 -13.21
CA ASP A 48 -0.30 12.09 -13.96
C ASP A 48 -0.51 11.43 -15.34
N GLY A 49 -1.62 11.76 -16.01
CA GLY A 49 -1.98 11.24 -17.34
C GLY A 49 -2.67 9.87 -17.34
N ALA A 50 -2.84 9.22 -16.18
CA ALA A 50 -3.49 7.92 -16.04
C ALA A 50 -4.85 8.01 -15.32
N ASP A 51 -5.79 7.15 -15.72
CA ASP A 51 -7.08 7.04 -15.04
C ASP A 51 -6.90 6.39 -13.66
N THR A 52 -7.16 7.15 -12.61
CA THR A 52 -7.05 6.72 -11.21
C THR A 52 -8.42 6.74 -10.55
N ASN A 53 -8.78 5.62 -9.90
CA ASN A 53 -9.98 5.56 -9.08
C ASN A 53 -9.72 6.25 -7.73
N VAL A 54 -10.53 7.26 -7.43
CA VAL A 54 -10.50 7.97 -6.15
C VAL A 54 -11.74 7.58 -5.37
N PHE A 55 -11.52 7.05 -4.17
CA PHE A 55 -12.58 6.69 -3.24
C PHE A 55 -12.79 7.82 -2.26
N TYR A 56 -14.04 8.13 -1.92
CA TYR A 56 -14.35 9.23 -1.03
C TYR A 56 -15.65 9.01 -0.25
N ALA A 57 -15.72 9.63 0.92
CA ALA A 57 -16.93 9.76 1.72
C ALA A 57 -17.43 11.20 1.64
N LYS A 58 -18.76 11.37 1.60
CA LYS A 58 -19.39 12.68 1.67
C LYS A 58 -19.83 12.99 3.10
N ASP A 59 -19.72 14.25 3.50
CA ASP A 59 -20.33 14.77 4.72
C ASP A 59 -21.85 14.96 4.57
N ALA A 60 -22.49 15.44 5.64
CA ALA A 60 -23.92 15.74 5.65
C ALA A 60 -24.32 16.86 4.65
N ALA A 61 -23.38 17.71 4.23
CA ALA A 61 -23.58 18.74 3.23
C ALA A 61 -23.33 18.23 1.79
N GLY A 62 -23.01 16.94 1.62
CA GLY A 62 -22.77 16.30 0.33
C GLY A 62 -21.38 16.56 -0.26
N LYS A 63 -20.47 17.19 0.49
CA LYS A 63 -19.09 17.48 0.06
C LYS A 63 -18.16 16.34 0.46
N ALA A 64 -17.13 16.07 -0.34
CA ALA A 64 -16.13 15.07 0.06
C ALA A 64 -15.40 15.51 1.33
N SER A 65 -15.44 14.68 2.37
CA SER A 65 -14.79 14.96 3.66
C SER A 65 -13.54 14.11 3.90
N ARG A 66 -13.41 12.99 3.19
CA ARG A 66 -12.24 12.10 3.21
C ARG A 66 -12.03 11.49 1.84
N LEU A 67 -10.76 11.36 1.45
CA LEU A 67 -10.34 10.69 0.22
C LEU A 67 -9.50 9.47 0.58
N ALA A 68 -9.51 8.47 -0.30
CA ALA A 68 -8.66 7.30 -0.21
C ALA A 68 -8.17 6.87 -1.60
N PHE A 69 -6.91 6.47 -1.67
CA PHE A 69 -6.27 5.95 -2.86
C PHE A 69 -5.78 4.52 -2.62
N VAL A 70 -6.06 3.63 -3.56
CA VAL A 70 -5.48 2.29 -3.56
C VAL A 70 -4.18 2.35 -4.34
N GLN A 71 -3.09 1.93 -3.72
CA GLN A 71 -1.75 1.96 -4.30
C GLN A 71 -1.18 0.55 -4.33
N GLU A 72 -0.69 0.15 -5.48
CA GLU A 72 -0.04 -1.14 -5.69
C GLU A 72 1.44 -0.90 -5.96
N GLY A 73 2.29 -1.72 -5.35
CA GLY A 73 3.73 -1.70 -5.53
C GLY A 73 4.24 -3.10 -5.80
N LEU A 74 5.13 -3.22 -6.79
CA LEU A 74 5.83 -4.46 -7.11
C LEU A 74 7.26 -4.33 -6.59
N TYR A 75 7.65 -5.23 -5.69
CA TYR A 75 9.04 -5.43 -5.30
C TYR A 75 9.61 -6.63 -6.09
N PRO A 76 10.60 -6.41 -6.98
CA PRO A 76 11.16 -7.48 -7.79
C PRO A 76 11.71 -8.65 -6.95
N PRO A 77 11.64 -9.90 -7.44
CA PRO A 77 11.14 -10.28 -8.76
C PRO A 77 9.61 -10.35 -8.85
N ASN A 78 8.88 -10.71 -7.78
CA ASN A 78 7.45 -11.01 -7.88
C ASN A 78 6.58 -10.54 -6.69
N CYS A 79 7.12 -9.85 -5.68
CA CYS A 79 6.34 -9.51 -4.49
C CYS A 79 5.37 -8.34 -4.74
N THR A 80 4.06 -8.56 -4.71
CA THR A 80 3.09 -7.45 -4.73
C THR A 80 2.66 -7.01 -3.33
N HIS A 81 2.53 -5.70 -3.16
CA HIS A 81 2.00 -5.07 -1.95
C HIS A 81 0.90 -4.08 -2.34
N THR A 82 -0.17 -4.04 -1.54
CA THR A 82 -1.28 -3.11 -1.73
C THR A 82 -1.53 -2.30 -0.47
N TRP A 83 -1.62 -0.99 -0.63
CA TRP A 83 -1.98 -0.04 0.42
C TRP A 83 -3.26 0.70 0.08
N VAL A 84 -4.00 1.10 1.10
CA VAL A 84 -5.00 2.16 1.01
C VAL A 84 -4.46 3.35 1.81
N VAL A 85 -4.32 4.49 1.14
CA VAL A 85 -3.82 5.73 1.74
C VAL A 85 -4.96 6.73 1.80
N GLY A 86 -5.35 7.10 3.01
CA GLY A 86 -6.29 8.17 3.29
C GLY A 86 -5.63 9.53 3.21
N VAL A 87 -6.29 10.49 2.57
CA VAL A 87 -5.87 11.89 2.61
C VAL A 87 -7.05 12.82 2.89
N ASP A 88 -6.73 13.95 3.50
CA ASP A 88 -7.64 15.06 3.68
C ASP A 88 -7.87 15.79 2.34
N PRO A 89 -9.13 16.02 1.90
CA PRO A 89 -9.42 16.65 0.62
C PRO A 89 -9.01 18.12 0.52
N GLY A 90 -8.86 18.84 1.63
CA GLY A 90 -8.51 20.27 1.63
C GLY A 90 -7.00 20.52 1.61
N THR A 91 -6.25 19.69 2.31
CA THR A 91 -4.80 19.85 2.53
C THR A 91 -3.96 18.84 1.76
N ALA A 92 -4.56 17.75 1.29
CA ALA A 92 -3.88 16.56 0.78
C ALA A 92 -2.92 15.92 1.81
N ALA A 93 -3.12 16.21 3.10
CA ALA A 93 -2.37 15.58 4.18
C ALA A 93 -2.85 14.14 4.41
N VAL A 94 -1.92 13.23 4.68
CA VAL A 94 -2.23 11.83 4.97
C VAL A 94 -2.99 11.73 6.29
N THR A 95 -4.14 11.10 6.27
CA THR A 95 -4.95 10.86 7.47
C THR A 95 -4.69 9.48 8.06
N GLU A 96 -4.46 8.48 7.21
CA GLU A 96 -4.26 7.10 7.63
C GLU A 96 -3.64 6.28 6.48
N VAL A 97 -2.88 5.24 6.82
CA VAL A 97 -2.36 4.26 5.85
C VAL A 97 -2.73 2.87 6.34
N ARG A 98 -3.27 2.04 5.44
CA ARG A 98 -3.61 0.64 5.72
C ARG A 98 -2.99 -0.28 4.70
N VAL A 99 -2.54 -1.44 5.16
CA VAL A 99 -2.01 -2.50 4.30
C VAL A 99 -3.12 -3.50 4.03
N VAL A 100 -3.43 -3.71 2.74
CA VAL A 100 -4.47 -4.64 2.29
C VAL A 100 -3.86 -6.01 2.04
N GLU A 101 -2.71 -6.03 1.38
CA GLU A 101 -2.07 -7.25 0.92
C GLU A 101 -0.55 -7.10 1.00
N MET A 102 0.10 -8.17 1.43
CA MET A 102 1.55 -8.31 1.29
C MET A 102 1.90 -9.74 0.91
N GLU A 103 2.67 -9.90 -0.16
CA GLU A 103 3.12 -11.22 -0.59
C GLU A 103 4.35 -11.73 0.14
N CYS A 104 5.24 -10.83 0.56
CA CYS A 104 6.54 -11.24 1.04
C CYS A 104 6.67 -11.14 2.57
N PRO A 105 6.86 -12.26 3.30
CA PRO A 105 6.87 -12.25 4.77
C PRO A 105 7.94 -11.36 5.40
N HIS A 106 9.08 -11.21 4.74
CA HIS A 106 10.14 -10.30 5.19
C HIS A 106 9.70 -8.83 5.20
N ALA A 107 8.64 -8.49 4.46
CA ALA A 107 8.06 -7.17 4.39
C ALA A 107 7.01 -6.91 5.49
N PHE A 108 6.51 -7.94 6.17
CA PHE A 108 5.46 -7.79 7.20
C PHE A 108 5.76 -6.78 8.31
N PRO A 109 7.03 -6.50 8.69
CA PRO A 109 7.29 -5.40 9.61
C PRO A 109 6.80 -4.02 9.12
N THR A 110 6.54 -3.81 7.82
CA THR A 110 6.03 -2.54 7.27
C THR A 110 4.50 -2.40 7.34
N LYS A 111 3.76 -3.42 7.78
CA LYS A 111 2.33 -3.26 8.14
C LYS A 111 2.12 -2.81 9.59
N GLU A 112 3.18 -2.77 10.39
CA GLU A 112 3.08 -2.38 11.78
C GLU A 112 2.68 -0.91 11.93
N VAL A 113 1.80 -0.64 12.89
CA VAL A 113 1.25 0.70 13.14
C VAL A 113 2.37 1.72 13.40
N SER A 114 3.43 1.32 14.10
CA SER A 114 4.58 2.18 14.39
C SER A 114 5.31 2.67 13.14
N PHE A 115 5.40 1.84 12.09
CA PHE A 115 5.97 2.26 10.82
C PHE A 115 5.00 3.17 10.06
N LEU A 116 3.74 2.77 9.95
CA LEU A 116 2.71 3.51 9.18
C LEU A 116 2.37 4.88 9.79
N ALA A 117 2.43 5.01 11.12
CA ALA A 117 2.16 6.26 11.82
C ALA A 117 3.13 7.40 11.44
N GLN A 118 4.32 7.08 10.92
CA GLN A 118 5.28 8.08 10.43
C GLN A 118 4.75 8.90 9.25
N PHE A 119 3.76 8.36 8.51
CA PHE A 119 3.16 9.02 7.36
C PHE A 119 2.01 9.95 7.72
N VAL A 120 1.36 9.74 8.87
CA VAL A 120 0.18 10.51 9.26
C VAL A 120 0.55 11.99 9.46
N GLY A 121 -0.25 12.88 8.88
CA GLY A 121 -0.01 14.32 8.89
C GLY A 121 0.95 14.81 7.79
N LYS A 122 1.64 13.93 7.07
CA LYS A 122 2.51 14.32 5.95
C LYS A 122 1.68 14.90 4.81
N ALA A 123 2.09 16.05 4.30
CA ALA A 123 1.37 16.84 3.31
C ALA A 123 2.26 17.15 2.10
N PRO A 124 1.77 17.89 1.08
CA PRO A 124 2.58 18.21 -0.11
C PRO A 124 3.94 18.86 0.18
N ALA A 125 4.04 19.65 1.26
CA ALA A 125 5.30 20.27 1.68
C ALA A 125 6.36 19.25 2.17
N ASP A 126 5.95 18.07 2.60
CA ASP A 126 6.82 17.00 3.12
C ASP A 126 7.28 16.01 2.03
N LEU A 127 6.88 16.19 0.77
CA LEU A 127 7.15 15.21 -0.29
C LEU A 127 8.64 14.90 -0.47
N GLU A 128 9.51 15.90 -0.27
CA GLU A 128 10.95 15.73 -0.38
C GLU A 128 11.54 15.04 0.87
N SER A 129 11.06 15.39 2.08
CA SER A 129 11.55 14.80 3.34
C SER A 129 10.95 13.43 3.67
N LEU A 130 9.96 12.95 2.92
CA LEU A 130 9.40 11.61 3.08
C LEU A 130 10.43 10.47 2.84
N SER A 131 11.56 10.75 2.19
CA SER A 131 12.70 9.81 2.10
C SER A 131 13.41 9.61 3.45
N GLU A 132 13.23 10.52 4.41
CA GLU A 132 13.80 10.46 5.75
C GLU A 132 12.98 9.61 6.72
N VAL A 133 11.81 9.10 6.28
CA VAL A 133 11.03 8.14 7.07
C VAL A 133 11.90 6.94 7.39
N LYS A 134 11.91 6.54 8.67
CA LYS A 134 12.74 5.44 9.14
C LYS A 134 12.28 4.14 8.50
N ALA A 135 13.06 3.67 7.54
CA ALA A 135 12.85 2.37 6.91
C ALA A 135 12.98 1.25 7.94
N VAL A 136 12.25 0.16 7.71
CA VAL A 136 12.32 -1.01 8.59
C VAL A 136 13.52 -1.86 8.20
N ALA A 137 14.37 -2.16 9.17
CA ALA A 137 15.55 -2.99 8.97
C ALA A 137 15.15 -4.34 8.34
N LYS A 138 15.90 -4.76 7.30
CA LYS A 138 15.64 -5.97 6.50
C LYS A 138 14.38 -5.93 5.63
N ALA A 139 13.67 -4.81 5.58
CA ALA A 139 12.50 -4.60 4.72
C ALA A 139 12.59 -3.29 3.92
N THR A 140 13.80 -2.79 3.65
CA THR A 140 14.05 -1.47 3.03
C THR A 140 13.26 -1.26 1.73
N GLY A 141 13.32 -2.20 0.79
CA GLY A 141 12.59 -2.05 -0.48
C GLY A 141 11.06 -2.01 -0.30
N SER A 142 10.53 -2.69 0.71
CA SER A 142 9.11 -2.62 1.04
C SER A 142 8.74 -1.29 1.71
N SER A 143 9.64 -0.74 2.54
CA SER A 143 9.50 0.60 3.09
C SER A 143 9.51 1.66 1.99
N GLU A 144 10.40 1.54 1.00
CA GLU A 144 10.47 2.44 -0.15
C GLU A 144 9.19 2.42 -0.99
N LEU A 145 8.61 1.23 -1.23
CA LEU A 145 7.32 1.13 -1.91
C LEU A 145 6.18 1.80 -1.13
N ALA A 146 6.14 1.63 0.20
CA ALA A 146 5.15 2.31 1.04
C ALA A 146 5.33 3.84 1.00
N ILE A 147 6.57 4.33 1.07
CA ILE A 147 6.89 5.76 0.89
C ILE A 147 6.40 6.24 -0.49
N GLY A 148 6.66 5.47 -1.54
CA GLY A 148 6.20 5.76 -2.90
C GLY A 148 4.67 5.82 -3.01
N ALA A 149 3.96 4.87 -2.41
CA ALA A 149 2.50 4.85 -2.35
C ALA A 149 1.94 6.10 -1.67
N VAL A 150 2.55 6.52 -0.56
CA VAL A 150 2.17 7.75 0.16
C VAL A 150 2.43 8.99 -0.69
N LYS A 151 3.63 9.13 -1.28
CA LYS A 151 3.97 10.25 -2.17
C LYS A 151 2.97 10.38 -3.33
N LYS A 152 2.66 9.27 -4.01
CA LYS A 152 1.67 9.23 -5.09
C LYS A 152 0.29 9.69 -4.62
N SER A 153 -0.15 9.26 -3.44
CA SER A 153 -1.46 9.60 -2.89
C SER A 153 -1.57 11.07 -2.49
N ILE A 154 -0.51 11.65 -1.91
CA ILE A 154 -0.45 13.09 -1.62
C ILE A 154 -0.52 13.91 -2.91
N ARG A 155 0.28 13.57 -3.93
CA ARG A 155 0.26 14.25 -5.24
C ARG A 155 -1.10 14.14 -5.92
N ALA A 156 -1.69 12.94 -5.89
CA ALA A 156 -3.02 12.68 -6.40
C ALA A 156 -4.07 13.56 -5.70
N GLY A 157 -4.05 13.61 -4.37
CA GLY A 157 -4.92 14.50 -3.57
C GLY A 157 -4.75 15.98 -3.92
N GLN A 158 -3.51 16.42 -4.12
CA GLN A 158 -3.21 17.79 -4.52
C GLN A 158 -3.78 18.13 -5.91
N GLN A 159 -3.64 17.22 -6.88
CA GLN A 159 -4.13 17.44 -8.25
C GLN A 159 -5.66 17.52 -8.33
N ILE A 160 -6.37 16.77 -7.50
CA ILE A 160 -7.85 16.70 -7.52
C ILE A 160 -8.52 17.61 -6.49
N ARG A 161 -7.75 18.43 -5.78
CA ARG A 161 -8.26 19.29 -4.70
C ARG A 161 -9.40 20.18 -5.20
N GLY A 162 -10.52 20.17 -4.48
CA GLY A 162 -11.70 20.99 -4.79
C GLY A 162 -12.56 20.48 -5.96
N GLN A 163 -12.29 19.28 -6.50
CA GLN A 163 -13.05 18.70 -7.62
C GLN A 163 -14.13 17.67 -7.20
N LEU A 164 -14.33 17.49 -5.89
CA LEU A 164 -15.21 16.49 -5.27
C LEU A 164 -16.18 17.10 -4.25
#